data_AF-A0A941NH53-F1
#
_entry.id   AF-A0A941NH53-F1
#
_cell.length_a   1.000
_cell.length_b   1.000
_cell.length_c   1.000
_cell.angle_alpha   90.00
_cell.angle_beta   90.00
_cell.angle_gamma   90.00
#
_symmetry.space_group_name_H-M   'P 1'
#
loop_
_entity.id
_entity.type
_entity.pdbx_description
1 polymer ?
#
loop_
_entity_poly.entity_id
_entity_poly.type
_entity_poly.pdbx_seq_one_letter_code
_entity_poly.pdbx_strand_id
1 'polypeptide(L)'
;GSSAVADLAFEYSIDRNWVAAVDFWAEEDANTHVAGSMPSLPGLPPAAVESDLGRAHVLYVAPAVEYNFSGNFGVIAGARIFVTGANKTATLIPLIAFNYVH
;
A
#
# COMPACT_ATOMS: atom_id res chain seq x y z
N GLY A 1 4.92 -16.93 5.01
CA GLY A 1 4.16 -16.45 6.16
C GLY A 1 2.72 -16.18 5.76
N SER A 2 1.94 -15.59 6.65
CA SER A 2 0.57 -15.10 6.42
C SER A 2 0.54 -13.57 6.41
N SER A 3 -0.45 -12.96 5.77
CA SER A 3 -0.67 -11.51 5.81
C SER A 3 -2.11 -11.17 6.22
N ALA A 4 -2.30 -9.97 6.77
CA ALA A 4 -3.59 -9.40 7.13
C ALA A 4 -3.66 -7.94 6.68
N VAL A 5 -4.83 -7.53 6.19
CA VAL A 5 -5.09 -6.20 5.65
C VAL A 5 -6.35 -5.63 6.28
N ALA A 6 -6.34 -4.33 6.56
CA ALA A 6 -7.52 -3.56 6.89
C ALA A 6 -7.52 -2.22 6.14
N ASP A 7 -8.67 -1.85 5.59
CA ASP A 7 -8.87 -0.60 4.87
C ASP A 7 -10.07 0.19 5.42
N LEU A 8 -9.97 1.51 5.34
CA LEU A 8 -11.06 2.44 5.69
C LEU A 8 -11.06 3.57 4.66
N ALA A 9 -12.23 3.90 4.12
CA ALA A 9 -12.42 4.99 3.18
C ALA A 9 -13.52 5.94 3.67
N PHE A 10 -13.28 7.24 3.53
CA PHE A 10 -14.23 8.27 3.92
C PHE A 10 -14.38 9.29 2.80
N GLU A 11 -15.62 9.67 2.50
CA GLU A 11 -15.96 10.72 1.54
C GLU A 11 -16.87 11.76 2.20
N TYR A 12 -16.67 13.02 1.84
CA TYR A 12 -17.43 14.14 2.35
C TYR A 12 -17.70 15.17 1.27
N SER A 13 -18.97 15.36 0.92
CA SER A 13 -19.41 16.45 0.03
C SER A 13 -19.45 17.76 0.81
N ILE A 14 -18.54 18.66 0.48
CA ILE A 14 -18.45 19.99 1.10
C ILE A 14 -19.56 20.88 0.56
N ASP A 15 -19.71 20.89 -0.76
CA ASP A 15 -20.81 21.53 -1.48
C ASP A 15 -21.14 20.73 -2.75
N ARG A 16 -21.90 21.32 -3.67
CA ARG A 16 -22.31 20.65 -4.92
C ARG A 16 -21.18 20.42 -5.91
N ASN A 17 -20.02 21.05 -5.69
CA ASN A 17 -18.86 21.00 -6.57
C ASN A 17 -17.67 20.30 -5.89
N TRP A 18 -17.51 20.42 -4.57
CA TRP A 18 -16.34 19.91 -3.85
C TRP A 18 -16.65 18.63 -3.05
N VAL A 19 -15.81 17.61 -3.24
CA VAL A 19 -15.79 16.40 -2.43
C VAL A 19 -14.39 16.20 -1.87
N ALA A 20 -14.27 15.92 -0.58
CA ALA A 20 -13.03 15.45 0.04
C ALA A 20 -13.11 13.95 0.26
N ALA A 21 -12.02 13.24 -0.01
CA ALA A 21 -11.90 11.81 0.23
C ALA A 21 -10.59 11.48 0.95
N VAL A 22 -10.61 10.44 1.78
CA VAL A 22 -9.40 9.91 2.40
C VAL A 22 -9.51 8.39 2.60
N ASP A 23 -8.48 7.69 2.13
CA ASP A 23 -8.33 6.25 2.37
C ASP A 23 -7.20 5.98 3.37
N PHE A 24 -7.40 4.99 4.23
CA PHE A 24 -6.38 4.42 5.11
C PHE A 24 -6.23 2.95 4.78
N TRP A 25 -4.98 2.47 4.77
CA TRP A 25 -4.66 1.06 4.60
C TRP A 25 -3.57 0.63 5.56
N ALA A 26 -3.87 -0.41 6.31
CA ALA A 26 -2.94 -1.07 7.19
C ALA A 26 -2.74 -2.52 6.74
N GLU A 27 -1.48 -2.95 6.70
CA GLU A 27 -1.11 -4.31 6.36
C GLU A 27 -0.07 -4.83 7.34
N GLU A 28 -0.21 -6.09 7.76
CA GLU A 28 0.74 -6.80 8.57
C GLU A 28 1.14 -8.12 7.91
N ASP A 29 2.44 -8.32 7.75
CA ASP A 29 3.03 -9.54 7.19
C ASP A 29 3.78 -10.31 8.29
N ALA A 30 3.41 -11.56 8.51
CA ALA A 30 4.13 -12.46 9.40
C ALA A 30 5.47 -12.88 8.80
N ASN A 31 6.41 -13.29 9.67
CA ASN A 31 7.71 -13.80 9.25
C ASN A 31 7.58 -14.91 8.19
N THR A 32 8.45 -14.85 7.19
CA THR A 32 8.60 -15.92 6.21
C THR A 32 9.94 -16.59 6.43
N HIS A 33 9.86 -17.83 6.92
CA HIS A 33 10.99 -18.72 7.10
C HIS A 33 11.25 -19.50 5.81
N VAL A 34 12.48 -19.46 5.32
CA VAL A 34 12.95 -20.21 4.15
C VAL A 34 14.04 -21.16 4.60
N ALA A 35 13.81 -22.46 4.46
CA ALA A 35 14.78 -23.51 4.76
C ALA A 35 15.07 -24.34 3.50
N GLY A 36 16.33 -24.72 3.32
CA GLY A 36 16.77 -25.55 2.20
C GLY A 36 18.16 -26.13 2.42
N SER A 37 18.68 -26.79 1.40
CA SER A 37 20.03 -27.35 1.42
C SER A 37 20.77 -27.03 0.13
N MET A 38 22.03 -26.61 0.23
CA MET A 38 22.89 -26.37 -0.92
C MET A 38 23.92 -27.51 -1.07
N PRO A 39 24.29 -27.88 -2.32
CA PRO A 39 25.36 -28.85 -2.56
C PRO A 39 26.65 -28.39 -1.89
N SER A 40 27.24 -29.30 -1.13
CA SER A 40 28.55 -29.20 -0.51
C SER A 40 29.64 -29.74 -1.44
N LEU A 41 30.91 -29.56 -1.06
CA LEU A 41 32.03 -30.23 -1.71
C LEU A 41 31.83 -31.77 -1.72
N PRO A 42 32.35 -32.49 -2.73
CA PRO A 42 32.19 -33.94 -2.84
C PRO A 42 32.64 -34.67 -1.57
N GLY A 43 31.78 -35.52 -1.02
CA GLY A 43 32.05 -36.28 0.20
C GLY A 43 31.63 -35.60 1.51
N LEU A 44 31.14 -34.36 1.47
CA LEU A 44 30.53 -33.67 2.62
C LEU A 44 28.99 -33.69 2.52
N PRO A 45 28.26 -33.72 3.65
CA PRO A 45 26.81 -33.59 3.64
C PRO A 45 26.37 -32.21 3.13
N PRO A 46 25.18 -32.08 2.49
CA PRO A 46 24.65 -30.81 2.03
C PRO A 46 24.60 -29.79 3.15
N ALA A 47 24.97 -28.54 2.85
CA ALA A 47 24.91 -27.47 3.84
C ALA A 47 23.48 -26.96 3.97
N ALA A 48 22.97 -26.90 5.20
CA ALA A 48 21.66 -26.30 5.48
C ALA A 48 21.72 -24.78 5.26
N VAL A 49 20.67 -24.24 4.65
CA VAL A 49 20.46 -22.81 4.48
C VAL A 49 19.12 -22.48 5.12
N GLU A 50 19.14 -21.58 6.10
CA GLU A 50 17.94 -21.04 6.74
C GLU A 50 17.99 -19.51 6.68
N SER A 51 16.84 -18.89 6.40
CA SER A 51 16.69 -17.44 6.35
C SER A 51 15.31 -17.03 6.82
N ASP A 52 15.26 -16.04 7.70
CA ASP A 52 14.03 -15.41 8.18
C ASP A 52 13.93 -14.00 7.60
N LEU A 53 12.84 -13.73 6.88
CA LEU A 53 12.60 -12.44 6.23
C LEU A 53 12.03 -11.38 7.20
N GLY A 54 11.71 -11.76 8.44
CA GLY A 54 11.18 -10.89 9.48
C GLY A 54 9.70 -10.53 9.28
N ARG A 55 9.09 -9.96 10.32
CA ARG A 55 7.73 -9.40 10.27
C ARG A 55 7.78 -8.01 9.61
N ALA A 56 6.80 -7.67 8.78
CA ALA A 56 6.63 -6.32 8.25
C ALA A 56 5.25 -5.76 8.62
N HIS A 57 5.15 -4.44 8.68
CA HIS A 57 3.87 -3.74 8.78
C HIS A 57 3.94 -2.49 7.92
N VAL A 58 2.80 -2.07 7.38
CA VAL A 58 2.68 -0.91 6.50
C VAL A 58 1.43 -0.14 6.86
N LEU A 59 1.55 1.19 6.90
CA LEU A 59 0.42 2.11 6.93
C LEU A 59 0.58 3.15 5.82
N TYR A 60 -0.41 3.25 4.94
CA TYR A 60 -0.53 4.38 4.02
C TYR A 60 -1.87 5.11 4.18
N VAL A 61 -1.82 6.41 3.88
CA VAL A 61 -3.00 7.29 3.81
C VAL A 61 -3.06 7.92 2.41
N ALA A 62 -4.25 8.05 1.86
CA ALA A 62 -4.45 8.65 0.55
C ALA A 62 -5.52 9.75 0.60
N PRO A 63 -5.15 10.99 0.98
CA PRO A 63 -6.06 12.13 0.86
C PRO A 63 -6.25 12.52 -0.61
N ALA A 64 -7.47 12.89 -0.97
CA ALA A 64 -7.83 13.45 -2.27
C ALA A 64 -8.93 14.51 -2.14
N VAL A 65 -8.99 15.40 -3.13
CA VAL A 65 -10.08 16.36 -3.29
C VAL A 65 -10.56 16.30 -4.75
N GLU A 66 -11.87 16.31 -4.93
CA GLU A 66 -12.53 16.35 -6.23
C GLU A 66 -13.31 17.65 -6.40
N TYR A 67 -13.19 18.22 -7.59
CA TYR A 67 -13.98 19.36 -8.05
C TYR A 67 -14.80 18.96 -9.28
N ASN A 68 -16.12 19.10 -9.16
CA ASN A 68 -17.08 18.87 -10.22
C ASN A 68 -17.43 20.19 -10.90
N PHE A 69 -17.03 20.35 -12.17
CA PHE A 69 -17.41 21.51 -12.99
C PHE A 69 -18.90 21.46 -13.37
N SER A 70 -19.42 20.25 -13.54
CA SER A 70 -20.81 19.94 -13.84
C SER A 70 -21.13 18.54 -13.35
N GLY A 71 -22.40 18.10 -13.45
CA GLY A 71 -22.78 16.72 -13.11
C GLY A 71 -22.16 15.63 -14.01
N ASN A 72 -21.38 16.03 -15.02
CA ASN A 72 -20.80 15.13 -16.00
C ASN A 72 -19.31 15.39 -16.29
N PHE A 73 -18.68 16.35 -15.61
CA PHE A 73 -17.25 16.63 -15.75
C PHE A 73 -16.64 17.05 -14.40
N GLY A 74 -15.57 16.38 -13.99
CA GLY A 74 -14.88 16.62 -12.73
C GLY A 74 -13.39 16.30 -12.79
N VAL A 75 -12.64 16.78 -11.79
CA VAL A 75 -11.22 16.52 -11.60
C VAL A 75 -10.96 16.17 -10.15
N ILE A 76 -10.24 15.07 -9.93
CA ILE A 76 -9.77 14.67 -8.61
C ILE A 76 -8.24 14.71 -8.57
N ALA A 77 -7.69 15.23 -7.47
CA ALA A 77 -6.27 15.25 -7.20
C ALA A 77 -6.00 14.81 -5.76
N GLY A 78 -4.94 14.04 -5.57
CA GLY A 78 -4.57 13.50 -4.26
C GLY A 78 -3.16 12.95 -4.25
N ALA A 79 -2.79 12.28 -3.16
CA ALA A 79 -1.52 11.59 -3.07
C ALA A 79 -1.63 10.38 -2.16
N ARG A 80 -0.98 9.27 -2.53
CA ARG A 80 -0.72 8.17 -1.58
C ARG A 80 0.55 8.48 -0.80
N ILE A 81 0.44 8.46 0.51
CA ILE A 81 1.51 8.77 1.44
C ILE A 81 1.77 7.52 2.28
N PHE A 82 2.97 6.96 2.17
CA PHE A 82 3.44 5.94 3.10
C PHE A 82 3.93 6.62 4.38
N VAL A 83 3.25 6.36 5.49
CA VAL A 83 3.49 7.07 6.76
C VAL A 83 4.55 6.35 7.59
N THR A 84 4.45 5.02 7.71
CA THR A 84 5.38 4.22 8.52
C THR A 84 5.35 2.75 8.14
N GLY A 85 6.43 2.03 8.42
CA GLY A 85 6.52 0.58 8.27
C GLY A 85 7.91 0.03 8.53
N ALA A 86 8.00 -1.12 9.19
CA ALA A 86 9.27 -1.85 9.33
C ALA A 86 9.74 -2.35 7.95
N ASN A 87 11.01 -2.12 7.61
CA ASN A 87 11.62 -2.52 6.33
C ASN A 87 11.02 -1.85 5.08
N LYS A 88 10.42 -0.66 5.19
CA LYS A 88 9.87 0.09 4.05
C LYS A 88 10.34 1.55 4.05
N THR A 89 10.54 2.10 2.85
CA THR A 89 10.95 3.50 2.63
C THR A 89 9.72 4.41 2.52
N ALA A 90 9.77 5.58 3.17
CA ALA A 90 8.74 6.60 3.02
C ALA A 90 8.59 7.01 1.54
N THR A 91 7.36 7.01 1.04
CA THR A 91 7.05 7.26 -0.38
C THR A 91 5.85 8.19 -0.49
N LEU A 92 5.94 9.16 -1.40
CA LEU A 92 4.85 10.07 -1.78
C LEU A 92 4.54 9.85 -3.26
N ILE A 93 3.31 9.46 -3.57
CA ILE A 93 2.85 9.19 -4.93
C ILE A 93 1.69 10.14 -5.26
N PRO A 94 1.95 11.27 -5.96
CA PRO A 94 0.88 12.17 -6.38
C PRO A 94 0.05 11.56 -7.51
N LEU A 95 -1.24 11.89 -7.55
CA LEU A 95 -2.19 11.38 -8.54
C LEU A 95 -3.23 12.45 -8.89
N ILE A 96 -3.59 12.49 -10.17
CA ILE A 96 -4.63 13.37 -10.73
C ILE A 96 -5.41 12.60 -11.79
N ALA A 97 -6.73 12.76 -11.79
CA ALA A 97 -7.62 12.13 -12.76
C ALA A 97 -8.74 13.09 -13.19
N PHE A 98 -9.27 12.85 -14.38
CA PHE A 98 -10.36 13.59 -14.99
C PHE A 98 -11.53 12.62 -15.21
N ASN A 99 -12.72 13.00 -14.74
CA ASN A 99 -13.95 12.22 -14.87
C ASN A 99 -14.86 12.90 -15.89
N TYR A 100 -15.35 12.13 -16.88
CA TYR A 100 -16.33 12.61 -17.86
C TYR A 100 -17.38 11.53 -18.14
N VAL A 101 -18.66 11.91 -18.13
CA VAL A 101 -19.80 11.02 -18.41
C VAL A 101 -20.63 11.62 -19.55
N HIS A 102 -21.02 10.79 -20.53
CA HIS A 102 -21.80 11.18 -21.71
C HIS A 102 -23.30 10.89 -21.52
#